data_AF-A0AA47N534-F1
#
_entry.id   AF-A0AA47N534-F1
#
_cell.length_a   1.000
_cell.length_b   1.000
_cell.length_c   1.000
_cell.angle_alpha   90.00
_cell.angle_beta   90.00
_cell.angle_gamma   90.00
#
_symmetry.space_group_name_H-M   'P 1'
#
loop_
_entity.id
_entity.type
_entity.pdbx_description
1 polymer ?
#
loop_
_entity_poly.entity_id
_entity_poly.type
_entity_poly.pdbx_seq_one_letter_code
_entity_poly.pdbx_strand_id
1 'polypeptide(L)'
;MHLSEIPAELKCLNSLEQHLIARHIPFMKLLCLPRGRQRACHGPCVSVPINNTDVTNILPRNECDDKMIRVKLKRKLTYKGHYEYMFVHTDRVRNALRYLLANNKWYDDVTLNNERVNTLNGTDHLDAEEKSTQQPADNSDNENTHEEQEEEDLTYIKDQGGLLSDTSLQPVDVGTEIIDQNFQDILNMAPGEGNSPVRLLYDKTNEAKCFPVLFPSGGPTFHEQRESRITLSRYLNTRIMNADGRFACNTDYIFYAQYMSEVQQVVSSVSMALRKGGGNPSLREASPHMLLDSDSIGKILRNNEGYKFLRGIRGTPPYWMSVQKDLFAMIRQLSIPTFFASFSSADLRWPDMLSSLLRIEGKQTPVEDLDWSDKCGLIRRNPVTAARMFDHRWHCFLRDVILSPAQPIGKIKDYFYRVEFQQRGSPHVHCLWVENAPRIDRETDDEVVSFIDRYITCDIPPDSDAELEEIVNSVQRHSKKHSKTCRKKNSVQVQFPTTTIEPYFHHKRREH
;
A
#
# COMPACT_ATOMS: atom_id res chain seq x y z
N MET A 1 18.52 -17.35 7.06
CA MET A 1 19.30 -16.11 6.88
C MET A 1 19.50 -15.50 8.25
N HIS A 2 20.70 -15.65 8.81
CA HIS A 2 21.06 -14.98 10.05
C HIS A 2 21.18 -13.47 9.78
N LEU A 3 20.70 -12.65 10.72
CA LEU A 3 20.77 -11.19 10.64
C LEU A 3 21.75 -10.70 11.70
N SER A 4 22.65 -9.80 11.33
CA SER A 4 23.42 -9.05 12.33
C SER A 4 22.51 -8.09 13.08
N GLU A 5 22.81 -7.83 14.34
CA GLU A 5 22.13 -6.80 15.11
C GLU A 5 22.29 -5.42 14.45
N ILE A 6 21.26 -4.57 14.54
CA ILE A 6 21.35 -3.18 14.07
C ILE A 6 22.15 -2.37 15.11
N PRO A 7 23.30 -1.79 14.75
CA PRO A 7 24.11 -0.96 15.62
C PRO A 7 23.33 0.24 16.18
N ALA A 8 23.73 0.72 17.35
CA ALA A 8 23.06 1.85 18.01
C ALA A 8 23.07 3.13 17.15
N GLU A 9 24.15 3.34 16.38
CA GLU A 9 24.35 4.46 15.46
C GLU A 9 23.34 4.47 14.31
N LEU A 10 22.83 3.30 13.91
CA LEU A 10 21.82 3.17 12.85
C LEU A 10 20.41 3.06 13.42
N LYS A 11 20.25 2.44 14.60
CA LYS A 11 18.95 2.21 15.25
C LYS A 11 18.28 3.51 15.72
N CYS A 12 19.06 4.54 16.03
CA CYS A 12 18.55 5.84 16.52
C CYS A 12 18.04 6.78 15.42
N LEU A 13 18.17 6.39 14.14
CA LEU A 13 17.84 7.24 13.00
C LEU A 13 16.34 7.25 12.68
N ASN A 14 15.79 8.43 12.47
CA ASN A 14 14.46 8.59 11.90
C ASN A 14 14.45 8.32 10.37
N SER A 15 13.27 8.24 9.74
CA SER A 15 13.16 7.87 8.32
C SER A 15 13.91 8.82 7.38
N LEU A 16 13.86 10.13 7.65
CA LEU A 16 14.60 11.11 6.86
C LEU A 16 16.11 10.95 7.03
N GLU A 17 16.59 10.78 8.27
CA GLU A 17 18.00 10.51 8.56
C GLU A 17 18.50 9.24 7.86
N GLN A 18 17.67 8.20 7.80
CA GLN A 18 17.96 6.97 7.04
C GLN A 18 18.09 7.24 5.53
N HIS A 19 17.24 8.11 4.95
CA HIS A 19 17.38 8.53 3.56
C HIS A 19 18.66 9.33 3.30
N LEU A 20 19.11 10.14 4.25
CA LEU A 20 20.32 10.97 4.11
C LEU A 20 21.62 10.15 4.13
N ILE A 21 21.63 9.02 4.85
CA ILE A 21 22.78 8.11 4.86
C ILE A 21 22.73 7.09 3.73
N ALA A 22 21.59 6.91 3.06
CA ALA A 22 21.44 5.93 1.99
C ALA A 22 22.25 6.32 0.75
N ARG A 23 22.73 5.29 0.03
CA ARG A 23 23.45 5.48 -1.23
C ARG A 23 22.48 5.65 -2.39
N HIS A 24 21.32 5.01 -2.32
CA HIS A 24 20.20 5.24 -3.23
C HIS A 24 18.94 5.56 -2.42
N ILE A 25 18.07 6.48 -2.87
CA ILE A 25 16.72 6.64 -2.28
C ILE A 25 15.69 5.95 -3.18
N PRO A 26 14.87 5.02 -2.64
CA PRO A 26 13.73 4.46 -3.35
C PRO A 26 12.53 5.43 -3.31
N PHE A 27 12.47 6.35 -4.26
CA PHE A 27 11.34 7.26 -4.37
C PHE A 27 10.07 6.52 -4.80
N MET A 28 9.04 6.59 -3.96
CA MET A 28 7.70 6.06 -4.23
C MET A 28 6.64 7.00 -3.67
N LYS A 29 5.42 6.99 -4.21
CA LYS A 29 4.36 7.85 -3.69
C LYS A 29 3.57 7.12 -2.63
N LEU A 30 3.78 7.51 -1.38
CA LEU A 30 3.02 7.01 -0.25
C LEU A 30 1.81 7.91 0.02
N LEU A 31 0.66 7.28 0.20
CA LEU A 31 -0.62 7.90 0.51
C LEU A 31 -1.08 7.44 1.90
N CYS A 32 -1.70 8.32 2.66
CA CYS A 32 -2.39 7.95 3.89
C CYS A 32 -3.87 7.71 3.61
N LEU A 33 -4.37 6.53 3.98
CA LEU A 33 -5.78 6.20 3.81
C LEU A 33 -6.66 6.98 4.81
N PRO A 34 -7.88 7.41 4.41
CA PRO A 34 -8.74 8.32 5.18
C PRO A 34 -9.01 7.97 6.64
N ARG A 35 -9.15 6.68 6.96
CA ARG A 35 -9.41 6.19 8.31
C ARG A 35 -8.26 5.29 8.75
N GLY A 36 -7.79 5.49 9.98
CA GLY A 36 -6.62 4.80 10.54
C GLY A 36 -5.26 5.26 9.99
N ARG A 37 -5.25 6.06 8.92
CA ARG A 37 -4.03 6.59 8.28
C ARG A 37 -3.04 5.48 7.91
N GLN A 38 -3.53 4.32 7.46
CA GLN A 38 -2.67 3.28 6.92
C GLN A 38 -1.96 3.81 5.66
N ARG A 39 -0.75 3.28 5.39
CA ARG A 39 0.04 3.70 4.24
C ARG A 39 -0.31 2.84 3.02
N ALA A 40 -0.53 3.47 1.89
CA ALA A 40 -0.68 2.84 0.58
C ALA A 40 0.38 3.39 -0.38
N CYS A 41 0.81 2.60 -1.36
CA CYS A 41 1.72 3.05 -2.41
C CYS A 41 0.95 3.22 -3.73
N HIS A 42 1.26 4.27 -4.47
CA HIS A 42 0.71 4.53 -5.80
C HIS A 42 1.82 4.77 -6.83
N GLY A 43 1.69 4.17 -8.01
CA GLY A 43 2.66 4.31 -9.08
C GLY A 43 3.98 3.55 -8.83
N PRO A 44 5.03 3.88 -9.61
CA PRO A 44 6.30 3.15 -9.58
C PRO A 44 7.18 3.50 -8.37
N CYS A 45 8.01 2.54 -7.97
CA CYS A 45 9.15 2.77 -7.08
C CYS A 45 10.44 2.94 -7.90
N VAL A 46 11.07 4.10 -7.76
CA VAL A 46 12.25 4.51 -8.54
C VAL A 46 13.42 4.73 -7.60
N SER A 47 14.47 3.92 -7.72
CA SER A 47 15.70 4.07 -6.93
C SER A 47 16.65 5.04 -7.64
N VAL A 48 17.03 6.13 -6.95
CA VAL A 48 17.92 7.16 -7.49
C VAL A 48 19.22 7.21 -6.67
N PRO A 49 20.40 7.16 -7.30
CA PRO A 49 21.67 7.31 -6.62
C PRO A 49 21.86 8.67 -5.96
N ILE A 50 22.63 8.67 -4.88
CA ILE A 50 22.90 9.83 -4.06
C ILE A 50 24.40 9.94 -3.82
N ASN A 51 24.87 11.18 -3.85
CA ASN A 51 26.19 11.50 -3.41
C ASN A 51 26.16 11.88 -1.92
N ASN A 52 26.51 10.95 -1.04
CA ASN A 52 26.55 11.21 0.40
C ASN A 52 27.59 12.28 0.78
N THR A 53 28.59 12.53 -0.06
CA THR A 53 29.54 13.65 0.11
C THR A 53 28.78 14.97 0.10
N ASP A 54 27.82 15.14 -0.80
CA ASP A 54 26.99 16.36 -0.88
C ASP A 54 26.12 16.51 0.37
N VAL A 55 25.54 15.42 0.87
CA VAL A 55 24.78 15.43 2.13
C VAL A 55 25.66 15.88 3.30
N THR A 56 26.87 15.35 3.42
CA THR A 56 27.80 15.74 4.50
C THR A 56 28.32 17.17 4.37
N ASN A 57 28.38 17.66 3.13
CA ASN A 57 28.80 19.02 2.82
C ASN A 57 27.69 20.04 3.06
N ILE A 58 26.42 19.65 2.98
CA ILE A 58 25.28 20.58 3.15
C ILE A 58 24.86 20.66 4.62
N LEU A 59 24.87 19.53 5.34
CA LEU A 59 24.44 19.50 6.74
C LEU A 59 25.40 20.31 7.64
N PRO A 60 24.89 21.30 8.39
CA PRO A 60 25.70 22.13 9.27
C PRO A 60 26.38 21.30 10.36
N ARG A 61 27.60 21.72 10.73
CA ARG A 61 28.29 21.17 11.89
C ARG A 61 27.75 21.90 13.12
N ASN A 62 27.21 21.15 14.06
CA ASN A 62 26.79 21.71 15.32
C ASN A 62 27.99 21.81 16.27
N GLU A 63 28.14 22.96 16.93
CA GLU A 63 29.04 23.13 18.08
C GLU A 63 28.41 22.61 19.39
N CYS A 64 27.12 22.25 19.35
CA CYS A 64 26.35 21.81 20.49
C CYS A 64 25.51 20.58 20.09
N ASP A 65 25.71 19.46 20.79
CA ASP A 65 25.25 18.10 20.43
C ASP A 65 23.70 17.92 20.31
N ASP A 66 22.90 18.95 20.54
CA ASP A 66 21.43 18.84 20.68
C ASP A 66 20.61 19.71 19.71
N LYS A 67 21.24 20.36 18.73
CA LYS A 67 20.50 21.18 17.75
C LYS A 67 19.92 20.31 16.63
N MET A 68 18.58 20.22 16.60
CA MET A 68 17.84 19.66 15.46
C MET A 68 17.62 20.72 14.38
N ILE A 69 17.78 20.33 13.12
CA ILE A 69 17.47 21.19 11.97
C ILE A 69 16.25 20.66 11.22
N ARG A 70 15.47 21.58 10.63
CA ARG A 70 14.34 21.19 9.79
C ARG A 70 14.81 20.95 8.37
N VAL A 71 14.56 19.75 7.85
CA VAL A 71 15.05 19.35 6.54
C VAL A 71 13.88 18.91 5.67
N LYS A 72 13.74 19.56 4.52
CA LYS A 72 12.87 19.13 3.42
C LYS A 72 13.71 18.35 2.41
N LEU A 73 13.52 17.04 2.38
CA LEU A 73 14.05 16.20 1.31
C LEU A 73 13.16 16.36 0.09
N LYS A 74 13.75 16.80 -1.01
CA LYS A 74 13.09 17.06 -2.29
C LYS A 74 13.68 16.15 -3.38
N ARG A 75 12.92 15.99 -4.47
CA ARG A 75 13.45 15.35 -5.69
C ARG A 75 14.21 16.31 -6.58
N LYS A 76 13.77 17.56 -6.61
CA LYS A 76 14.42 18.70 -7.24
C LYS A 76 14.21 19.91 -6.36
N LEU A 77 15.21 20.78 -6.24
CA LEU A 77 15.11 21.99 -5.42
C LEU A 77 14.01 22.93 -5.92
N THR A 78 13.79 22.98 -7.24
CA THR A 78 12.76 23.80 -7.91
C THR A 78 11.32 23.36 -7.60
N TYR A 79 11.11 22.14 -7.11
CA TYR A 79 9.77 21.68 -6.77
C TYR A 79 9.30 22.33 -5.47
N LYS A 80 8.07 22.85 -5.47
CA LYS A 80 7.44 23.41 -4.26
C LYS A 80 7.19 22.32 -3.21
N GLY A 81 6.68 21.17 -3.63
CA GLY A 81 6.47 20.00 -2.77
C GLY A 81 7.78 19.36 -2.29
N HIS A 82 7.71 18.64 -1.17
CA HIS A 82 8.80 17.84 -0.63
C HIS A 82 8.41 16.36 -0.58
N TYR A 83 9.39 15.49 -0.63
CA TYR A 83 9.22 14.05 -0.45
C TYR A 83 9.00 13.70 1.02
N GLU A 84 9.84 14.26 1.89
CA GLU A 84 9.78 14.07 3.34
C GLU A 84 10.22 15.35 4.05
N TYR A 85 9.59 15.66 5.18
CA TYR A 85 9.88 16.84 5.98
C TYR A 85 9.90 16.48 7.46
N MET A 86 11.10 16.50 8.05
CA MET A 86 11.31 16.14 9.45
C MET A 86 12.44 16.96 10.06
N PHE A 87 12.52 16.92 11.39
CA PHE A 87 13.70 17.37 12.10
C PHE A 87 14.82 16.31 12.01
N VAL A 88 16.05 16.74 11.80
CA VAL A 88 17.25 15.92 11.62
C VAL A 88 18.30 16.32 12.63
N HIS A 89 18.88 15.33 13.31
CA HIS A 89 20.10 15.48 14.09
C HIS A 89 21.31 15.22 13.19
N THR A 90 22.09 16.27 12.93
CA THR A 90 23.29 16.18 12.09
C THR A 90 24.32 15.22 12.66
N ASP A 91 24.47 15.16 14.00
CA ASP A 91 25.41 14.25 14.66
C ASP A 91 25.02 12.78 14.50
N ARG A 92 23.72 12.45 14.52
CA ARG A 92 23.26 11.08 14.27
C ARG A 92 23.61 10.64 12.85
N VAL A 93 23.35 11.50 11.85
CA VAL A 93 23.70 11.24 10.45
C VAL A 93 25.21 11.05 10.28
N ARG A 94 26.04 11.90 10.90
CA ARG A 94 27.51 11.78 10.82
C ARG A 94 28.03 10.53 11.53
N ASN A 95 27.53 10.21 12.72
CA ASN A 95 27.89 9.00 13.46
C ASN A 95 27.53 7.74 12.66
N ALA A 96 26.35 7.71 12.07
CA ALA A 96 25.90 6.64 11.19
C ALA A 96 26.80 6.48 9.95
N LEU A 97 27.18 7.58 9.28
CA LEU A 97 28.09 7.51 8.14
C LEU A 97 29.50 7.04 8.52
N ARG A 98 30.04 7.47 9.68
CA ARG A 98 31.32 6.94 10.20
C ARG A 98 31.24 5.44 10.45
N TYR A 99 30.13 4.97 11.04
CA TYR A 99 29.90 3.54 11.23
C TYR A 99 29.88 2.80 9.89
N LEU A 100 29.12 3.30 8.90
CA LEU A 100 28.98 2.67 7.59
C LEU A 100 30.29 2.63 6.82
N LEU A 101 31.10 3.70 6.89
CA LEU A 101 32.45 3.74 6.31
C LEU A 101 33.36 2.62 6.84
N ALA A 102 33.26 2.31 8.13
CA ALA A 102 34.09 1.28 8.75
C ALA A 102 33.55 -0.15 8.55
N ASN A 103 32.23 -0.32 8.40
CA ASN A 103 31.58 -1.63 8.51
C ASN A 103 30.80 -2.07 7.26
N ASN A 104 30.51 -1.18 6.33
CA ASN A 104 29.68 -1.44 5.17
C ASN A 104 30.50 -1.37 3.87
N LYS A 105 30.51 -2.47 3.12
CA LYS A 105 31.27 -2.62 1.87
C LYS A 105 30.90 -1.66 0.73
N TRP A 106 29.82 -0.87 0.86
CA TRP A 106 29.33 0.04 -0.18
C TRP A 106 29.62 1.52 0.08
N TYR A 107 30.43 1.83 1.11
CA TYR A 107 30.70 3.19 1.59
C TYR A 107 32.17 3.58 1.49
N ASP A 108 33.01 2.77 0.84
CA ASP A 108 34.45 3.01 0.68
C ASP A 108 34.78 4.32 -0.05
N ASP A 109 33.88 4.80 -0.91
CA ASP A 109 34.03 6.02 -1.69
C ASP A 109 33.44 7.28 -1.03
N VAL A 110 32.89 7.17 0.19
CA VAL A 110 32.28 8.32 0.88
C VAL A 110 33.34 9.12 1.62
N THR A 111 33.46 10.40 1.27
CA THR A 111 34.38 11.32 1.98
C THR A 111 33.61 12.14 3.01
N LEU A 112 34.04 12.10 4.27
CA LEU A 112 33.49 12.96 5.32
C LEU A 112 34.29 14.25 5.38
N ASN A 113 33.66 15.36 5.01
CA ASN A 113 34.28 16.67 5.16
C ASN A 113 34.35 17.06 6.64
N ASN A 114 35.54 17.00 7.23
CA ASN A 114 35.78 17.32 8.64
C ASN A 114 36.12 18.80 8.89
N GLU A 115 36.21 19.63 7.84
CA GLU A 115 36.79 20.98 7.94
C GLU A 115 35.77 22.12 7.75
N ARG A 116 34.66 21.92 7.02
CA ARG A 116 33.66 22.98 6.80
C ARG A 116 32.62 23.05 7.93
N VAL A 117 32.54 24.22 8.58
CA VAL A 117 31.41 24.61 9.45
C VAL A 117 30.42 25.38 8.57
N ASN A 118 29.39 24.71 8.06
CA ASN A 118 28.29 25.43 7.43
C ASN A 118 27.44 26.06 8.52
N THR A 119 27.44 27.39 8.62
CA THR A 119 26.41 28.12 9.33
C THR A 119 25.16 28.19 8.44
N LEU A 120 24.00 27.79 8.98
CA LEU A 120 22.70 27.90 8.28
C LEU A 120 22.40 29.31 7.74
N ASN A 121 23.11 30.33 8.26
CA ASN A 121 22.95 31.76 7.94
C ASN A 121 24.19 32.41 7.28
N GLY A 122 25.01 31.65 6.56
CA GLY A 122 26.06 32.23 5.72
C GLY A 122 25.44 32.83 4.45
N THR A 123 25.50 34.16 4.31
CA THR A 123 25.12 34.92 3.11
C THR A 123 26.00 34.55 1.91
N ASP A 124 25.78 33.40 1.29
CA ASP A 124 26.23 33.13 -0.07
C ASP A 124 24.99 33.11 -0.96
N HIS A 125 24.64 34.30 -1.44
CA HIS A 125 23.81 34.49 -2.62
C HIS A 125 24.47 33.76 -3.78
N LEU A 126 24.05 32.52 -4.04
CA LEU A 126 24.18 31.95 -5.37
C LEU A 126 23.13 32.64 -6.24
N ASP A 127 23.54 33.77 -6.83
CA ASP A 127 22.79 34.51 -7.83
C ASP A 127 22.43 33.58 -9.00
N ALA A 128 21.20 33.08 -9.00
CA ALA A 128 20.55 32.56 -10.19
C ALA A 128 19.67 33.70 -10.73
N GLU A 129 20.18 34.42 -11.73
CA GLU A 129 19.43 35.45 -12.44
C GLU A 129 18.08 34.93 -12.94
N GLU A 130 16.99 35.34 -12.29
CA GLU A 130 15.64 35.19 -12.82
C GLU A 130 15.43 36.18 -13.98
N LYS A 131 15.52 35.70 -15.23
CA LYS A 131 14.90 36.40 -16.36
C LYS A 131 13.41 36.07 -16.39
N SER A 132 12.63 36.90 -15.70
CA SER A 132 11.19 37.04 -15.88
C SER A 132 10.90 37.58 -17.29
N THR A 133 10.34 36.75 -18.15
CA THR A 133 9.57 37.23 -19.32
C THR A 133 8.13 36.80 -19.13
N GLN A 134 7.31 37.68 -18.56
CA GLN A 134 5.87 37.54 -18.56
C GLN A 134 5.35 37.86 -19.97
N GLN A 135 4.58 36.94 -20.55
CA GLN A 135 3.59 37.28 -21.56
C GLN A 135 2.23 36.73 -21.08
N PRO A 136 1.18 37.57 -21.08
CA PRO A 136 -0.17 37.12 -20.77
C PRO A 136 -0.78 36.50 -22.04
N ALA A 137 -1.47 35.37 -21.89
CA ALA A 137 -2.32 34.84 -22.95
C ALA A 137 -3.70 34.49 -22.38
N ASP A 138 -4.67 35.11 -23.02
CA ASP A 138 -6.10 35.24 -22.78
C ASP A 138 -6.88 34.01 -22.29
N ASN A 139 -7.87 34.32 -21.46
CA ASN A 139 -9.10 33.55 -21.29
C ASN A 139 -9.90 33.53 -22.61
N SER A 140 -10.34 32.36 -23.04
CA SER A 140 -11.57 32.24 -23.82
C SER A 140 -12.32 30.95 -23.48
N ASP A 141 -13.62 31.13 -23.34
CA ASP A 141 -14.65 30.28 -22.76
C ASP A 141 -14.81 28.84 -23.27
N ASN A 142 -15.28 28.02 -22.32
CA ASN A 142 -16.27 26.93 -22.41
C ASN A 142 -16.71 26.44 -23.80
N GLU A 143 -16.66 25.12 -23.97
CA GLU A 143 -17.82 24.36 -24.46
C GLU A 143 -17.95 23.04 -23.69
N ASN A 144 -19.16 22.83 -23.15
CA ASN A 144 -19.62 21.62 -22.48
C ASN A 144 -19.81 20.50 -23.50
N THR A 145 -19.32 19.30 -23.19
CA THR A 145 -19.93 18.06 -23.69
C THR A 145 -19.98 17.04 -22.57
N HIS A 146 -21.19 16.80 -22.10
CA HIS A 146 -21.56 15.73 -21.19
C HIS A 146 -21.32 14.37 -21.88
N GLU A 147 -20.45 13.55 -21.32
CA GLU A 147 -20.58 12.09 -21.43
C GLU A 147 -20.38 11.49 -20.03
N GLU A 148 -21.48 10.94 -19.50
CA GLU A 148 -21.51 10.19 -18.25
C GLU A 148 -20.75 8.87 -18.45
N GLN A 149 -19.57 8.76 -17.85
CA GLN A 149 -18.93 7.47 -17.58
C GLN A 149 -18.68 7.34 -16.08
N GLU A 150 -19.02 6.16 -15.57
CA GLU A 150 -19.05 5.75 -14.17
C GLU A 150 -17.68 5.95 -13.48
N GLU A 151 -17.45 7.13 -12.89
CA GLU A 151 -16.34 7.36 -11.96
C GLU A 151 -16.68 6.75 -10.58
N GLU A 152 -16.41 5.45 -10.41
CA GLU A 152 -16.36 4.84 -9.08
C GLU A 152 -15.15 5.38 -8.27
N ASP A 153 -15.48 6.09 -7.18
CA ASP A 153 -14.77 6.09 -5.89
C ASP A 153 -13.31 6.62 -5.78
N LEU A 154 -12.84 7.42 -6.77
CA LEU A 154 -11.54 8.12 -6.68
C LEU A 154 -11.63 9.59 -6.24
N THR A 155 -12.83 10.17 -6.19
CA THR A 155 -13.06 11.57 -5.83
C THR A 155 -12.72 11.88 -4.36
N TYR A 156 -12.83 10.90 -3.46
CA TYR A 156 -12.48 11.12 -2.05
C TYR A 156 -10.96 11.27 -1.81
N ILE A 157 -10.12 10.64 -2.65
CA ILE A 157 -8.65 10.77 -2.58
C ILE A 157 -8.19 12.13 -3.15
N LYS A 158 -8.93 12.68 -4.12
CA LYS A 158 -8.69 14.05 -4.63
C LYS A 158 -8.87 15.12 -3.55
N ASP A 159 -9.84 14.95 -2.64
CA ASP A 159 -10.20 15.95 -1.60
C ASP A 159 -9.18 16.08 -0.45
N GLN A 160 -8.23 15.15 -0.27
CA GLN A 160 -7.13 15.25 0.71
C GLN A 160 -5.74 15.24 0.06
N GLY A 161 -5.55 16.06 -0.98
CA GLY A 161 -4.22 16.36 -1.50
C GLY A 161 -3.51 15.14 -2.08
N GLY A 162 -4.24 14.21 -2.71
CA GLY A 162 -3.68 13.10 -3.46
C GLY A 162 -4.05 13.23 -4.93
N LEU A 163 -3.44 14.16 -5.68
CA LEU A 163 -3.57 14.15 -7.14
C LEU A 163 -3.15 12.76 -7.64
N LEU A 164 -4.07 12.00 -8.24
CA LEU A 164 -3.78 10.77 -8.99
C LEU A 164 -2.97 11.15 -10.23
N SER A 165 -1.67 11.32 -10.02
CA SER A 165 -0.66 11.45 -11.05
C SER A 165 0.21 10.21 -10.95
N ASP A 166 0.46 9.56 -12.09
CA ASP A 166 1.41 8.45 -12.25
C ASP A 166 2.86 8.86 -11.94
N THR A 167 3.09 10.16 -11.75
CA THR A 167 4.35 10.66 -11.24
C THR A 167 4.45 10.41 -9.74
N SER A 168 5.65 10.07 -9.28
CA SER A 168 5.87 9.92 -7.85
C SER A 168 5.72 11.26 -7.09
N LEU A 169 5.46 12.40 -7.77
CA LEU A 169 5.46 13.76 -7.20
C LEU A 169 4.45 13.90 -6.05
N GLN A 170 4.90 14.57 -5.00
CA GLN A 170 4.04 14.94 -3.86
C GLN A 170 3.46 16.34 -4.12
N PRO A 171 2.14 16.53 -3.94
CA PRO A 171 1.53 17.83 -4.07
C PRO A 171 1.97 18.77 -2.95
N VAL A 172 1.77 20.07 -3.19
CA VAL A 172 2.15 21.11 -2.22
C VAL A 172 1.13 21.14 -1.09
N ASP A 173 1.60 21.05 0.16
CA ASP A 173 0.78 21.36 1.33
C ASP A 173 0.87 22.86 1.62
N VAL A 174 -0.15 23.59 1.18
CA VAL A 174 -0.26 25.05 1.33
C VAL A 174 -0.25 25.46 2.80
N GLY A 175 -0.81 24.66 3.70
CA GLY A 175 -0.82 24.95 5.13
C GLY A 175 0.60 24.91 5.72
N THR A 176 1.35 23.87 5.37
CA THR A 176 2.77 23.75 5.73
C THR A 176 3.60 24.87 5.10
N GLU A 177 3.35 25.23 3.84
CA GLU A 177 4.06 26.32 3.15
C GLU A 177 3.87 27.68 3.83
N ILE A 178 2.66 28.00 4.30
CA ILE A 178 2.38 29.23 5.05
C ILE A 178 3.10 29.25 6.39
N ILE A 179 3.10 28.12 7.12
CA ILE A 179 3.78 28.02 8.42
C ILE A 179 5.30 28.16 8.24
N ASP A 180 5.84 27.56 7.18
CA ASP A 180 7.28 27.56 6.89
C ASP A 180 7.82 28.96 6.57
N GLN A 181 6.99 29.90 6.11
CA GLN A 181 7.40 31.31 5.93
C GLN A 181 7.83 31.97 7.25
N ASN A 182 7.35 31.47 8.40
CA ASN A 182 7.71 31.98 9.73
C ASN A 182 9.04 31.41 10.24
N PHE A 183 9.72 30.58 9.47
CA PHE A 183 10.90 29.86 9.89
C PHE A 183 12.06 30.06 8.91
N GLN A 184 13.11 30.72 9.38
CA GLN A 184 14.30 31.00 8.57
C GLN A 184 15.23 29.77 8.42
N ASP A 185 15.15 28.80 9.34
CA ASP A 185 16.06 27.65 9.42
C ASP A 185 15.48 26.36 8.81
N ILE A 186 14.97 26.42 7.56
CA ILE A 186 14.52 25.21 6.83
C ILE A 186 15.50 24.90 5.71
N LEU A 187 16.19 23.78 5.83
CA LEU A 187 17.13 23.28 4.84
C LEU A 187 16.40 22.47 3.77
N ASN A 188 16.46 22.90 2.51
CA ASN A 188 15.97 22.12 1.38
C ASN A 188 17.13 21.33 0.77
N MET A 189 16.97 20.01 0.61
CA MET A 189 18.00 19.16 -0.01
C MET A 189 17.39 18.27 -1.08
N ALA A 190 18.05 18.18 -2.25
CA ALA A 190 17.69 17.25 -3.31
C ALA A 190 18.93 16.47 -3.78
N PRO A 191 19.46 15.56 -2.96
CA PRO A 191 20.79 14.98 -3.19
C PRO A 191 20.82 13.92 -4.32
N GLY A 192 19.65 13.55 -4.85
CA GLY A 192 19.50 12.76 -6.07
C GLY A 192 19.19 13.59 -7.32
N GLU A 193 19.12 14.92 -7.22
CA GLU A 193 18.89 15.79 -8.38
C GLU A 193 20.06 15.67 -9.37
N GLY A 194 19.75 15.62 -10.67
CA GLY A 194 20.73 15.42 -11.74
C GLY A 194 21.14 13.96 -11.96
N ASN A 195 20.87 13.04 -11.02
CA ASN A 195 21.17 11.63 -11.18
C ASN A 195 20.08 10.87 -11.93
N SER A 196 20.50 9.86 -12.71
CA SER A 196 19.57 8.96 -13.39
C SER A 196 19.18 7.78 -12.49
N PRO A 197 17.91 7.34 -12.50
CA PRO A 197 17.49 6.16 -11.76
C PRO A 197 18.29 4.90 -12.12
N VAL A 198 18.52 4.03 -11.13
CA VAL A 198 19.13 2.73 -11.39
C VAL A 198 18.12 1.76 -11.99
N ARG A 199 18.64 0.82 -12.78
CA ARG A 199 17.84 -0.30 -13.30
C ARG A 199 17.56 -1.29 -12.18
N LEU A 200 16.36 -1.17 -11.58
CA LEU A 200 15.95 -1.86 -10.36
C LEU A 200 16.31 -3.37 -10.29
N LEU A 201 16.07 -4.13 -11.36
CA LEU A 201 16.35 -5.58 -11.42
C LEU A 201 17.81 -5.94 -11.78
N TYR A 202 18.55 -5.01 -12.39
CA TYR A 202 19.91 -5.27 -12.89
C TYR A 202 20.97 -4.92 -11.85
N ASP A 203 20.74 -3.85 -11.10
CA ASP A 203 21.66 -3.46 -10.04
C ASP A 203 21.49 -4.37 -8.82
N LYS A 204 22.38 -5.36 -8.74
CA LYS A 204 22.44 -6.35 -7.66
C LYS A 204 22.73 -5.75 -6.28
N THR A 205 23.23 -4.52 -6.23
CA THR A 205 23.64 -3.82 -5.00
C THR A 205 22.54 -2.91 -4.48
N ASN A 206 21.52 -2.64 -5.29
CA ASN A 206 20.49 -1.64 -5.03
C ASN A 206 19.77 -1.84 -3.68
N GLU A 207 19.41 -3.08 -3.34
CA GLU A 207 18.69 -3.38 -2.08
C GLU A 207 19.47 -2.91 -0.84
N ALA A 208 20.75 -3.25 -0.74
CA ALA A 208 21.58 -2.86 0.40
C ALA A 208 21.91 -1.35 0.41
N LYS A 209 22.03 -0.75 -0.78
CA LYS A 209 22.29 0.69 -0.94
C LYS A 209 21.07 1.57 -0.61
N CYS A 210 19.86 1.07 -0.85
CA CYS A 210 18.61 1.73 -0.47
C CYS A 210 18.36 1.69 1.04
N PHE A 211 18.73 0.59 1.70
CA PHE A 211 18.34 0.33 3.09
C PHE A 211 19.54 0.01 3.99
N PRO A 212 20.50 0.94 4.17
CA PRO A 212 21.72 0.67 4.93
C PRO A 212 21.48 0.31 6.39
N VAL A 213 20.40 0.80 7.01
CA VAL A 213 20.01 0.40 8.38
C VAL A 213 19.53 -1.05 8.44
N LEU A 214 18.84 -1.53 7.39
CA LEU A 214 18.42 -2.93 7.30
C LEU A 214 19.59 -3.85 6.92
N PHE A 215 20.63 -3.31 6.27
CA PHE A 215 21.84 -4.01 5.84
C PHE A 215 23.12 -3.31 6.36
N PRO A 216 23.42 -3.32 7.68
CA PRO A 216 24.54 -2.57 8.25
C PRO A 216 25.91 -2.89 7.63
N SER A 217 26.14 -4.16 7.24
CA SER A 217 27.37 -4.62 6.57
C SER A 217 27.30 -4.62 5.03
N GLY A 218 26.17 -4.17 4.47
CA GLY A 218 25.91 -4.18 3.02
C GLY A 218 25.42 -5.52 2.48
N GLY A 219 25.09 -6.49 3.33
CA GLY A 219 24.58 -7.81 2.95
C GLY A 219 24.17 -8.67 4.15
N PRO A 220 23.70 -9.92 3.93
CA PRO A 220 23.56 -10.55 2.62
C PRO A 220 22.32 -10.10 1.83
N THR A 221 22.43 -9.85 0.52
CA THR A 221 21.28 -9.48 -0.35
C THR A 221 20.82 -10.65 -1.23
N PHE A 222 19.69 -10.54 -1.93
CA PHE A 222 19.19 -11.60 -2.84
C PHE A 222 20.25 -12.14 -3.81
N HIS A 223 21.18 -11.31 -4.27
CA HIS A 223 22.13 -11.67 -5.32
C HIS A 223 23.43 -12.30 -4.81
N GLU A 224 23.61 -12.42 -3.49
CA GLU A 224 24.80 -13.06 -2.94
C GLU A 224 24.81 -14.58 -3.15
N GLN A 225 26.02 -15.13 -3.24
CA GLN A 225 26.22 -16.57 -3.43
C GLN A 225 25.67 -17.36 -2.24
N ARG A 226 25.03 -18.49 -2.55
CA ARG A 226 24.41 -19.39 -1.56
C ARG A 226 24.54 -20.83 -2.05
N GLU A 227 24.63 -21.76 -1.11
CA GLU A 227 24.65 -23.20 -1.39
C GLU A 227 23.38 -23.65 -2.14
N SER A 228 22.21 -23.21 -1.66
CA SER A 228 20.92 -23.50 -2.28
C SER A 228 20.37 -22.28 -3.01
N ARG A 229 19.95 -22.47 -4.27
CA ARG A 229 19.23 -21.44 -5.03
C ARG A 229 17.85 -21.16 -4.42
N ILE A 230 17.53 -19.88 -4.26
CA ILE A 230 16.20 -19.43 -3.81
C ILE A 230 15.58 -18.51 -4.87
N THR A 231 14.25 -18.50 -4.95
CA THR A 231 13.51 -17.54 -5.77
C THR A 231 13.45 -16.18 -5.06
N LEU A 232 13.28 -15.09 -5.82
CA LEU A 232 13.15 -13.75 -5.23
C LEU A 232 11.93 -13.68 -4.30
N SER A 233 10.79 -14.23 -4.71
CA SER A 233 9.58 -14.27 -3.87
C SER A 233 9.85 -14.98 -2.54
N ARG A 234 10.56 -16.12 -2.54
CA ARG A 234 10.92 -16.81 -1.30
C ARG A 234 11.90 -16.00 -0.46
N TYR A 235 12.87 -15.32 -1.09
CA TYR A 235 13.79 -14.41 -0.42
C TYR A 235 13.06 -13.26 0.29
N LEU A 236 12.21 -12.52 -0.43
CA LEU A 236 11.48 -11.37 0.09
C LEU A 236 10.47 -11.78 1.17
N ASN A 237 9.75 -12.90 0.97
CA ASN A 237 8.88 -13.45 2.01
C ASN A 237 9.67 -13.81 3.26
N THR A 238 10.87 -14.40 3.13
CA THR A 238 11.72 -14.72 4.29
C THR A 238 12.20 -13.46 5.02
N ARG A 239 12.44 -12.36 4.30
CA ARG A 239 12.82 -11.06 4.88
C ARG A 239 11.66 -10.44 5.66
N ILE A 240 10.51 -10.31 5.02
CA ILE A 240 9.31 -9.66 5.58
C ILE A 240 8.68 -10.50 6.70
N MET A 241 8.78 -11.84 6.64
CA MET A 241 8.25 -12.75 7.66
C MET A 241 9.28 -13.13 8.74
N ASN A 242 10.45 -12.49 8.76
CA ASN A 242 11.50 -12.79 9.72
C ASN A 242 11.08 -12.44 11.15
N ALA A 243 11.53 -13.23 12.13
CA ALA A 243 11.23 -13.01 13.55
C ALA A 243 11.75 -11.67 14.09
N ASP A 244 12.84 -11.14 13.54
CA ASP A 244 13.42 -9.84 13.93
C ASP A 244 12.48 -8.65 13.62
N GLY A 245 11.63 -8.77 12.61
CA GLY A 245 10.63 -7.75 12.29
C GLY A 245 11.15 -6.47 11.64
N ARG A 246 12.46 -6.19 11.57
CA ARG A 246 13.00 -4.93 10.98
C ARG A 246 12.50 -4.63 9.56
N PHE A 247 12.38 -5.66 8.73
CA PHE A 247 11.87 -5.53 7.35
C PHE A 247 10.35 -5.37 7.33
N ALA A 248 9.65 -6.02 8.27
CA ALA A 248 8.20 -6.00 8.41
C ALA A 248 7.65 -4.67 8.94
N CYS A 249 8.49 -3.92 9.66
CA CYS A 249 8.14 -2.61 10.21
C CYS A 249 8.55 -1.45 9.28
N ASN A 250 9.41 -1.71 8.28
CA ASN A 250 9.84 -0.70 7.32
C ASN A 250 8.90 -0.66 6.11
N THR A 251 8.01 0.34 6.07
CA THR A 251 7.02 0.48 4.98
C THR A 251 7.67 0.62 3.61
N ASP A 252 8.75 1.37 3.52
CA ASP A 252 9.43 1.64 2.24
C ASP A 252 10.04 0.35 1.69
N TYR A 253 10.61 -0.49 2.57
CA TYR A 253 11.10 -1.81 2.19
C TYR A 253 9.97 -2.74 1.72
N ILE A 254 8.80 -2.71 2.37
CA ILE A 254 7.64 -3.54 1.97
C ILE A 254 7.21 -3.19 0.55
N PHE A 255 7.02 -1.90 0.25
CA PHE A 255 6.57 -1.47 -1.08
C PHE A 255 7.67 -1.59 -2.13
N TYR A 256 8.93 -1.36 -1.75
CA TYR A 256 10.08 -1.69 -2.60
C TYR A 256 10.12 -3.17 -2.97
N ALA A 257 9.95 -4.06 -1.99
CA ALA A 257 9.94 -5.51 -2.19
C ALA A 257 8.75 -5.96 -3.05
N GLN A 258 7.56 -5.39 -2.82
CA GLN A 258 6.38 -5.60 -3.65
C GLN A 258 6.69 -5.23 -5.11
N TYR A 259 7.13 -3.99 -5.36
CA TYR A 259 7.41 -3.51 -6.70
C TYR A 259 8.51 -4.32 -7.39
N MET A 260 9.59 -4.65 -6.67
CA MET A 260 10.66 -5.52 -7.18
C MET A 260 10.13 -6.89 -7.61
N SER A 261 9.26 -7.51 -6.80
CA SER A 261 8.64 -8.80 -7.12
C SER A 261 7.73 -8.71 -8.35
N GLU A 262 6.89 -7.68 -8.44
CA GLU A 262 5.98 -7.45 -9.56
C GLU A 262 6.75 -7.23 -10.87
N VAL A 263 7.76 -6.35 -10.87
CA VAL A 263 8.59 -6.10 -12.06
C VAL A 263 9.33 -7.37 -12.49
N GLN A 264 9.84 -8.16 -11.55
CA GLN A 264 10.48 -9.45 -11.89
C GLN A 264 9.48 -10.42 -12.54
N GLN A 265 8.26 -10.51 -12.03
CA GLN A 265 7.21 -11.36 -12.62
C GLN A 265 6.85 -10.89 -14.03
N VAL A 266 6.67 -9.57 -14.24
CA VAL A 266 6.42 -8.99 -15.57
C VAL A 266 7.53 -9.35 -16.55
N VAL A 267 8.80 -9.09 -16.20
CA VAL A 267 9.96 -9.39 -17.06
C VAL A 267 10.06 -10.89 -17.36
N SER A 268 9.79 -11.74 -16.36
CA SER A 268 9.79 -13.20 -16.54
C SER A 268 8.68 -13.65 -17.48
N SER A 269 7.47 -13.11 -17.31
CA SER A 269 6.31 -13.38 -18.18
C SER A 269 6.54 -12.92 -19.62
N VAL A 270 7.10 -11.72 -19.83
CA VAL A 270 7.45 -11.22 -21.17
C VAL A 270 8.53 -12.09 -21.80
N SER A 271 9.55 -12.48 -21.04
CA SER A 271 10.61 -13.39 -21.51
C SER A 271 10.05 -14.76 -21.91
N MET A 272 9.06 -15.28 -21.17
CA MET A 272 8.35 -16.51 -21.54
C MET A 272 7.50 -16.33 -22.80
N ALA A 273 6.84 -15.19 -22.95
CA ALA A 273 6.05 -14.84 -24.12
C ALA A 273 6.90 -14.82 -25.39
N LEU A 274 8.05 -14.14 -25.34
CA LEU A 274 9.03 -14.06 -26.42
C LEU A 274 9.50 -15.45 -26.87
N ARG A 275 9.79 -16.35 -25.92
CA ARG A 275 10.20 -17.73 -26.23
C ARG A 275 9.06 -18.57 -26.83
N LYS A 276 7.82 -18.42 -26.35
CA LYS A 276 6.67 -19.23 -26.78
C LYS A 276 6.04 -18.73 -28.10
N GLY A 277 6.14 -17.45 -28.41
CA GLY A 277 5.72 -16.88 -29.71
C GLY A 277 6.56 -17.32 -30.91
N GLY A 278 7.57 -18.18 -30.68
CA GLY A 278 8.54 -18.70 -31.66
C GLY A 278 8.01 -19.65 -32.74
N GLY A 279 6.71 -19.60 -33.06
CA GLY A 279 6.18 -20.08 -34.34
C GLY A 279 6.47 -19.13 -35.51
N ASN A 280 6.85 -17.88 -35.24
CA ASN A 280 7.24 -16.89 -36.25
C ASN A 280 8.77 -16.66 -36.23
N PRO A 281 9.49 -16.82 -37.36
CA PRO A 281 10.96 -16.75 -37.42
C PRO A 281 11.57 -15.41 -36.97
N SER A 282 10.79 -14.32 -37.02
CA SER A 282 11.22 -12.95 -36.70
C SER A 282 11.38 -12.66 -35.20
N LEU A 283 10.91 -13.54 -34.30
CA LEU A 283 11.00 -13.37 -32.84
C LEU A 283 12.09 -14.23 -32.18
N ARG A 284 12.83 -15.05 -32.95
CA ARG A 284 13.85 -15.98 -32.42
C ARG A 284 15.14 -15.30 -31.95
N GLU A 285 15.39 -14.06 -32.37
CA GLU A 285 16.56 -13.28 -31.97
C GLU A 285 16.19 -12.21 -30.94
N ALA A 286 15.47 -12.60 -29.89
CA ALA A 286 15.16 -11.70 -28.78
C ALA A 286 16.41 -11.47 -27.92
N SER A 287 17.26 -10.53 -28.34
CA SER A 287 18.29 -9.97 -27.45
C SER A 287 17.61 -9.08 -26.39
N PRO A 288 18.21 -8.90 -25.20
CA PRO A 288 17.70 -7.96 -24.17
C PRO A 288 17.45 -6.53 -24.70
N HIS A 289 18.03 -6.17 -25.84
CA HIS A 289 17.83 -4.89 -26.50
C HIS A 289 16.41 -4.72 -27.10
N MET A 290 15.70 -5.80 -27.43
CA MET A 290 14.30 -5.73 -27.90
C MET A 290 13.31 -5.34 -26.78
N LEU A 291 13.70 -5.46 -25.50
CA LEU A 291 12.93 -4.96 -24.36
C LEU A 291 13.13 -3.45 -24.12
N LEU A 292 14.04 -2.82 -24.87
CA LEU A 292 14.25 -1.37 -24.84
C LEU A 292 13.50 -0.68 -25.99
N ASP A 293 12.98 -1.45 -26.95
CA ASP A 293 12.22 -0.94 -28.08
C ASP A 293 10.72 -0.94 -27.79
N SER A 294 10.15 0.27 -27.69
CA SER A 294 8.73 0.49 -27.41
C SER A 294 7.82 -0.14 -28.47
N ASP A 295 8.26 -0.22 -29.72
CA ASP A 295 7.45 -0.78 -30.81
C ASP A 295 7.37 -2.30 -30.77
N SER A 296 8.48 -2.97 -30.44
CA SER A 296 8.53 -4.41 -30.22
C SER A 296 7.65 -4.83 -29.03
N ILE A 297 7.71 -4.09 -27.92
CA ILE A 297 6.82 -4.29 -26.76
C ILE A 297 5.36 -4.04 -27.15
N GLY A 298 5.09 -2.96 -27.90
CA GLY A 298 3.76 -2.61 -28.38
C GLY A 298 3.14 -3.69 -29.28
N LYS A 299 3.92 -4.36 -30.13
CA LYS A 299 3.45 -5.49 -30.96
C LYS A 299 3.16 -6.73 -30.12
N ILE A 300 3.95 -7.00 -29.08
CA ILE A 300 3.73 -8.14 -28.17
C ILE A 300 2.48 -7.94 -27.31
N LEU A 301 2.27 -6.73 -26.78
CA LEU A 301 1.09 -6.37 -26.00
C LEU A 301 -0.19 -6.37 -26.84
N ARG A 302 -0.11 -5.98 -28.12
CA ARG A 302 -1.24 -6.03 -29.07
C ARG A 302 -1.65 -7.45 -29.44
N ASN A 303 -0.75 -8.43 -29.33
CA ASN A 303 -1.14 -9.83 -29.46
C ASN A 303 -1.84 -10.29 -28.18
N ASN A 304 -3.05 -10.85 -28.33
CA ASN A 304 -3.83 -11.47 -27.25
C ASN A 304 -3.03 -12.51 -26.42
N GLU A 305 -1.92 -13.02 -26.96
CA GLU A 305 -0.99 -13.90 -26.26
C GLU A 305 -0.21 -13.15 -25.16
N GLY A 306 0.27 -11.93 -25.42
CA GLY A 306 0.99 -11.08 -24.45
C GLY A 306 0.18 -10.86 -23.16
N TYR A 307 -1.11 -10.58 -23.32
CA TYR A 307 -2.06 -10.44 -22.21
C TYR A 307 -2.23 -11.74 -21.39
N LYS A 308 -2.20 -12.93 -22.01
CA LYS A 308 -2.33 -14.20 -21.26
C LYS A 308 -1.17 -14.44 -20.29
N PHE A 309 0.03 -13.94 -20.58
CA PHE A 309 1.21 -14.15 -19.73
C PHE A 309 1.20 -13.33 -18.43
N LEU A 310 0.36 -12.29 -18.35
CA LEU A 310 0.16 -11.52 -17.13
C LEU A 310 -0.83 -12.18 -16.16
N ARG A 311 -1.50 -13.28 -16.56
CA ARG A 311 -2.46 -14.00 -15.71
C ARG A 311 -1.88 -14.42 -14.35
N GLY A 312 -0.57 -14.68 -14.27
CA GLY A 312 0.11 -15.04 -13.03
C GLY A 312 0.35 -13.89 -12.06
N ILE A 313 0.15 -12.64 -12.49
CA ILE A 313 0.41 -11.44 -11.70
C ILE A 313 -0.91 -10.93 -11.15
N ARG A 314 -1.09 -11.06 -9.82
CA ARG A 314 -2.29 -10.63 -9.12
C ARG A 314 -2.53 -9.13 -9.34
N GLY A 315 -3.79 -8.75 -9.55
CA GLY A 315 -4.18 -7.36 -9.76
C GLY A 315 -4.20 -6.91 -11.23
N THR A 316 -3.56 -7.66 -12.14
CA THR A 316 -3.61 -7.34 -13.57
C THR A 316 -4.98 -7.66 -14.18
N PRO A 317 -5.40 -6.97 -15.27
CA PRO A 317 -6.66 -7.28 -15.94
C PRO A 317 -6.78 -8.75 -16.38
N PRO A 318 -5.73 -9.42 -16.92
CA PRO A 318 -5.79 -10.84 -17.26
C PRO A 318 -5.95 -11.79 -16.07
N TYR A 319 -5.38 -11.44 -14.92
CA TYR A 319 -5.63 -12.17 -13.68
C TYR A 319 -7.10 -12.09 -13.29
N TRP A 320 -7.67 -10.88 -13.26
CA TRP A 320 -9.08 -10.68 -12.92
C TRP A 320 -10.04 -11.32 -13.91
N MET A 321 -9.72 -11.28 -15.20
CA MET A 321 -10.47 -12.01 -16.22
C MET A 321 -10.44 -13.53 -16.00
N SER A 322 -9.34 -14.09 -15.47
CA SER A 322 -9.30 -15.51 -15.09
C SER A 322 -10.22 -15.79 -13.90
N VAL A 323 -10.10 -15.00 -12.84
CA VAL A 323 -10.94 -15.11 -11.63
C VAL A 323 -12.42 -14.99 -11.98
N GLN A 324 -12.78 -14.04 -12.85
CA GLN A 324 -14.14 -13.84 -13.32
C GLN A 324 -14.68 -15.07 -14.09
N LYS A 325 -13.85 -15.67 -14.96
CA LYS A 325 -14.22 -16.88 -15.68
C LYS A 325 -14.43 -18.07 -14.76
N ASP A 326 -13.58 -18.24 -13.75
CA ASP A 326 -13.71 -19.28 -12.74
C ASP A 326 -15.02 -19.09 -11.96
N LEU A 327 -15.34 -17.85 -11.57
CA LEU A 327 -16.60 -17.53 -10.91
C LEU A 327 -17.83 -17.80 -11.80
N PHE A 328 -17.78 -17.48 -13.10
CA PHE A 328 -18.85 -17.84 -14.03
C PHE A 328 -19.01 -19.35 -14.19
N ALA A 329 -17.91 -20.11 -14.17
CA ALA A 329 -17.96 -21.57 -14.20
C ALA A 329 -18.62 -22.11 -12.92
N MET A 330 -18.29 -21.56 -11.74
CA MET A 330 -18.96 -21.88 -10.48
C MET A 330 -20.45 -21.57 -10.56
N ILE A 331 -20.86 -20.39 -11.04
CA ILE A 331 -22.28 -20.03 -11.18
C ILE A 331 -22.99 -20.99 -12.15
N ARG A 332 -22.36 -21.39 -13.25
CA ARG A 332 -22.94 -22.34 -14.20
C ARG A 332 -23.16 -23.73 -13.60
N GLN A 333 -22.27 -24.19 -12.72
CA GLN A 333 -22.35 -25.51 -12.09
C GLN A 333 -23.18 -25.53 -10.80
N LEU A 334 -23.11 -24.47 -10.01
CA LEU A 334 -23.68 -24.36 -8.66
C LEU A 334 -24.95 -23.49 -8.61
N SER A 335 -25.31 -22.82 -9.71
CA SER A 335 -26.29 -21.73 -9.78
C SER A 335 -25.86 -20.46 -9.04
N ILE A 336 -26.77 -19.50 -8.87
CA ILE A 336 -26.48 -18.25 -8.14
C ILE A 336 -26.07 -18.55 -6.68
N PRO A 337 -25.14 -17.79 -6.10
CA PRO A 337 -24.78 -17.94 -4.68
C PRO A 337 -26.02 -17.77 -3.78
N THR A 338 -26.10 -18.55 -2.71
CA THR A 338 -27.19 -18.46 -1.73
C THR A 338 -27.05 -17.19 -0.89
N PHE A 339 -25.85 -16.93 -0.39
CA PHE A 339 -25.56 -15.76 0.44
C PHE A 339 -24.48 -14.89 -0.19
N PHE A 340 -24.72 -13.58 -0.21
CA PHE A 340 -23.72 -12.56 -0.46
C PHE A 340 -23.46 -11.80 0.84
N ALA A 341 -22.45 -12.26 1.60
CA ALA A 341 -22.08 -11.66 2.87
C ALA A 341 -20.75 -10.90 2.73
N SER A 342 -20.60 -9.80 3.48
CA SER A 342 -19.37 -9.02 3.55
C SER A 342 -18.80 -9.10 4.96
N PHE A 343 -17.69 -9.82 5.14
CA PHE A 343 -17.04 -9.96 6.45
C PHE A 343 -15.95 -8.90 6.62
N SER A 344 -16.19 -7.90 7.46
CA SER A 344 -15.20 -6.85 7.75
C SER A 344 -14.32 -7.21 8.94
N SER A 345 -13.04 -6.85 8.88
CA SER A 345 -12.16 -6.94 10.03
C SER A 345 -12.39 -5.77 11.00
N ALA A 346 -12.91 -6.08 12.18
CA ALA A 346 -12.95 -5.16 13.32
C ALA A 346 -11.65 -5.27 14.13
N ASP A 347 -10.51 -5.14 13.45
CA ASP A 347 -9.16 -5.38 13.95
C ASP A 347 -8.79 -4.56 15.21
N LEU A 348 -9.31 -3.34 15.33
CA LEU A 348 -9.17 -2.50 16.54
C LEU A 348 -9.83 -3.09 17.80
N ARG A 349 -10.70 -4.09 17.65
CA ARG A 349 -11.38 -4.79 18.75
C ARG A 349 -10.73 -6.14 19.10
N TRP A 350 -9.54 -6.44 18.58
CA TRP A 350 -8.86 -7.71 18.81
C TRP A 350 -7.81 -7.56 19.92
N PRO A 351 -8.15 -7.76 21.21
CA PRO A 351 -7.23 -7.54 22.32
C PRO A 351 -5.99 -8.42 22.22
N ASP A 352 -6.12 -9.67 21.75
CA ASP A 352 -4.99 -10.58 21.57
C ASP A 352 -3.99 -10.06 20.52
N MET A 353 -4.50 -9.51 19.41
CA MET A 353 -3.65 -8.93 18.37
C MET A 353 -2.94 -7.70 18.90
N LEU A 354 -3.68 -6.76 19.52
CA LEU A 354 -3.11 -5.53 20.06
C LEU A 354 -2.09 -5.81 21.18
N SER A 355 -2.38 -6.76 22.07
CA SER A 355 -1.45 -7.23 23.10
C SER A 355 -0.20 -7.84 22.48
N SER A 356 -0.32 -8.63 21.42
CA SER A 356 0.81 -9.20 20.70
C SER A 356 1.69 -8.11 20.06
N LEU A 357 1.07 -7.10 19.46
CA LEU A 357 1.78 -5.96 18.87
C LEU A 357 2.50 -5.12 19.94
N LEU A 358 1.88 -4.89 21.10
CA LEU A 358 2.52 -4.21 22.22
C LEU A 358 3.76 -4.97 22.73
N ARG A 359 3.66 -6.30 22.85
CA ARG A 359 4.80 -7.16 23.22
C ARG A 359 5.93 -7.06 22.21
N ILE A 360 5.63 -7.02 20.91
CA ILE A 360 6.62 -6.81 19.84
C ILE A 360 7.33 -5.46 20.01
N GLU A 361 6.60 -4.41 20.39
CA GLU A 361 7.17 -3.08 20.68
C GLU A 361 7.85 -2.99 22.06
N GLY A 362 7.85 -4.06 22.87
CA GLY A 362 8.40 -4.05 24.23
C GLY A 362 7.60 -3.21 25.22
N LYS A 363 6.33 -2.90 24.92
CA LYS A 363 5.44 -2.10 25.77
C LYS A 363 4.59 -3.01 26.66
N GLN A 364 4.39 -2.58 27.92
CA GLN A 364 3.57 -3.30 28.91
C GLN A 364 2.21 -2.62 29.20
N THR A 365 1.88 -1.55 28.48
CA THR A 365 0.60 -0.86 28.62
C THR A 365 -0.56 -1.84 28.34
N PRO A 366 -1.61 -1.89 29.16
CA PRO A 366 -2.79 -2.71 28.86
C PRO A 366 -3.53 -2.16 27.63
N VAL A 367 -4.25 -3.02 26.90
CA VAL A 367 -4.89 -2.64 25.63
C VAL A 367 -6.08 -1.69 25.85
N GLU A 368 -6.66 -1.75 27.04
CA GLU A 368 -7.80 -0.97 27.51
C GLU A 368 -7.43 0.52 27.62
N ASP A 369 -6.18 0.82 27.96
CA ASP A 369 -5.67 2.19 28.11
C ASP A 369 -5.35 2.85 26.76
N LEU A 370 -5.30 2.07 25.67
CA LEU A 370 -4.99 2.61 24.35
C LEU A 370 -6.22 3.30 23.75
N ASP A 371 -6.05 4.55 23.35
CA ASP A 371 -7.06 5.26 22.59
C ASP A 371 -7.15 4.76 21.12
N TRP A 372 -8.09 5.32 20.36
CA TRP A 372 -8.24 4.95 18.94
C TRP A 372 -6.99 5.27 18.10
N SER A 373 -6.33 6.40 18.38
CA SER A 373 -5.15 6.86 17.66
C SER A 373 -3.95 5.94 17.91
N ASP A 374 -3.76 5.52 19.16
CA ASP A 374 -2.73 4.59 19.59
C ASP A 374 -2.90 3.22 18.95
N LYS A 375 -4.13 2.68 18.97
CA LYS A 375 -4.45 1.40 18.32
C LYS A 375 -4.20 1.46 16.81
N CYS A 376 -4.65 2.52 16.14
CA CYS A 376 -4.36 2.72 14.72
C CYS A 376 -2.86 2.89 14.44
N GLY A 377 -2.14 3.60 15.32
CA GLY A 377 -0.70 3.77 15.24
C GLY A 377 0.06 2.45 15.36
N LEU A 378 -0.36 1.61 16.30
CA LEU A 378 0.22 0.29 16.54
C LEU A 378 0.07 -0.64 15.34
N ILE A 379 -1.12 -0.70 14.74
CA ILE A 379 -1.38 -1.47 13.51
C ILE A 379 -0.55 -0.93 12.34
N ARG A 380 -0.49 0.40 12.17
CA ARG A 380 0.26 1.04 11.08
C ARG A 380 1.76 0.77 11.15
N ARG A 381 2.33 0.66 12.34
CA ARG A 381 3.75 0.33 12.55
C ARG A 381 4.05 -1.16 12.34
N ASN A 382 3.02 -2.02 12.40
CA ASN A 382 3.15 -3.47 12.28
C ASN A 382 2.25 -4.07 11.18
N PRO A 383 2.33 -3.56 9.92
CA PRO A 383 1.35 -3.89 8.88
C PRO A 383 1.36 -5.37 8.48
N VAL A 384 2.53 -6.01 8.47
CA VAL A 384 2.67 -7.42 8.10
C VAL A 384 1.99 -8.32 9.13
N THR A 385 2.23 -8.07 10.42
CA THR A 385 1.62 -8.86 11.50
C THR A 385 0.11 -8.67 11.51
N ALA A 386 -0.38 -7.44 11.32
CA ALA A 386 -1.81 -7.18 11.19
C ALA A 386 -2.45 -7.94 10.02
N ALA A 387 -1.82 -7.91 8.83
CA ALA A 387 -2.30 -8.64 7.66
C ALA A 387 -2.32 -10.17 7.88
N ARG A 388 -1.30 -10.71 8.55
CA ARG A 388 -1.23 -12.14 8.89
C ARG A 388 -2.28 -12.55 9.91
N MET A 389 -2.52 -11.71 10.92
CA MET A 389 -3.53 -11.98 11.94
C MET A 389 -4.93 -11.95 11.35
N PHE A 390 -5.20 -11.02 10.42
CA PHE A 390 -6.42 -11.05 9.64
C PHE A 390 -6.56 -12.35 8.85
N ASP A 391 -5.53 -12.71 8.06
CA ASP A 391 -5.58 -13.90 7.21
C ASP A 391 -5.81 -15.16 8.05
N HIS A 392 -5.09 -15.30 9.16
CA HIS A 392 -5.27 -16.41 10.09
C HIS A 392 -6.68 -16.46 10.68
N ARG A 393 -7.19 -15.34 11.21
CA ARG A 393 -8.54 -15.26 11.78
C ARG A 393 -9.62 -15.55 10.75
N TRP A 394 -9.47 -15.07 9.52
CA TRP A 394 -10.39 -15.37 8.42
C TRP A 394 -10.44 -16.88 8.13
N HIS A 395 -9.28 -17.53 8.00
CA HIS A 395 -9.24 -18.99 7.76
C HIS A 395 -9.79 -19.80 8.94
N CYS A 396 -9.52 -19.39 10.18
CA CYS A 396 -10.15 -19.98 11.36
C CYS A 396 -11.66 -19.80 11.36
N PHE A 397 -12.16 -18.59 11.11
CA PHE A 397 -13.59 -18.34 11.03
C PHE A 397 -14.27 -19.17 9.93
N LEU A 398 -13.68 -19.21 8.74
CA LEU A 398 -14.20 -20.00 7.63
C LEU A 398 -14.23 -21.50 7.98
N ARG A 399 -13.14 -22.05 8.50
CA ARG A 399 -13.01 -23.49 8.80
C ARG A 399 -13.83 -23.91 10.03
N ASP A 400 -13.68 -23.19 11.13
CA ASP A 400 -14.15 -23.59 12.45
C ASP A 400 -15.57 -23.09 12.76
N VAL A 401 -16.06 -22.10 12.03
CA VAL A 401 -17.43 -21.57 12.19
C VAL A 401 -18.28 -21.92 10.96
N ILE A 402 -17.94 -21.36 9.80
CA ILE A 402 -18.77 -21.46 8.58
C ILE A 402 -18.84 -22.90 8.03
N LEU A 403 -17.71 -23.60 7.95
CA LEU A 403 -17.61 -24.98 7.47
C LEU A 403 -17.76 -26.03 8.58
N SER A 404 -18.14 -25.60 9.79
CA SER A 404 -18.27 -26.49 10.94
C SER A 404 -19.46 -27.45 10.81
N PRO A 405 -19.45 -28.58 11.53
CA PRO A 405 -20.61 -29.48 11.60
C PRO A 405 -21.88 -28.84 12.17
N ALA A 406 -21.75 -27.70 12.86
CA ALA A 406 -22.88 -26.95 13.39
C ALA A 406 -23.72 -26.27 12.29
N GLN A 407 -23.18 -26.12 11.07
CA GLN A 407 -23.88 -25.58 9.91
C GLN A 407 -24.64 -24.28 10.22
N PRO A 408 -23.96 -23.23 10.74
CA PRO A 408 -24.62 -22.04 11.28
C PRO A 408 -25.47 -21.27 10.26
N ILE A 409 -25.15 -21.42 8.98
CA ILE A 409 -25.88 -20.84 7.85
C ILE A 409 -26.31 -21.93 6.85
N GLY A 410 -26.48 -23.16 7.33
CA GLY A 410 -26.68 -24.36 6.52
C GLY A 410 -25.38 -25.02 6.07
N LYS A 411 -25.50 -26.17 5.42
CA LYS A 411 -24.35 -26.96 4.95
C LYS A 411 -23.75 -26.32 3.70
N ILE A 412 -22.50 -25.87 3.81
CA ILE A 412 -21.81 -25.19 2.71
C ILE A 412 -21.43 -26.21 1.63
N LYS A 413 -21.85 -25.94 0.39
CA LYS A 413 -21.51 -26.73 -0.78
C LYS A 413 -20.18 -26.27 -1.39
N ASP A 414 -20.03 -24.95 -1.53
CA ASP A 414 -18.82 -24.32 -2.06
C ASP A 414 -18.81 -22.82 -1.66
N TYR A 415 -17.66 -22.16 -1.81
CA TYR A 415 -17.51 -20.74 -1.50
C TYR A 415 -16.51 -20.07 -2.43
N PHE A 416 -16.68 -18.77 -2.64
CA PHE A 416 -15.71 -17.96 -3.39
C PHE A 416 -15.52 -16.65 -2.66
N TYR A 417 -14.28 -16.32 -2.29
CA TYR A 417 -14.00 -15.00 -1.73
C TYR A 417 -12.89 -14.26 -2.44
N ARG A 418 -13.03 -12.94 -2.43
CA ARG A 418 -11.99 -11.98 -2.78
C ARG A 418 -11.69 -11.17 -1.53
N VAL A 419 -10.40 -10.92 -1.28
CA VAL A 419 -9.96 -9.96 -0.26
C VAL A 419 -9.87 -8.58 -0.89
N GLU A 420 -10.67 -7.63 -0.39
CA GLU A 420 -10.67 -6.23 -0.83
C GLU A 420 -10.30 -5.30 0.32
N PHE A 421 -9.34 -4.41 0.09
CA PHE A 421 -8.94 -3.38 1.05
C PHE A 421 -9.74 -2.10 0.77
N GLN A 422 -10.71 -1.77 1.63
CA GLN A 422 -11.51 -0.54 1.51
C GLN A 422 -10.71 0.69 2.00
N GLN A 423 -11.33 1.88 1.98
CA GLN A 423 -10.77 3.19 2.42
C GLN A 423 -10.11 3.21 3.82
N ARG A 424 -10.25 2.17 4.64
CA ARG A 424 -9.60 2.02 5.96
C ARG A 424 -8.32 1.18 5.94
N GLY A 425 -8.05 0.47 4.84
CA GLY A 425 -6.99 -0.55 4.76
C GLY A 425 -7.35 -1.87 5.44
N SER A 426 -8.63 -2.09 5.73
CA SER A 426 -9.13 -3.35 6.30
C SER A 426 -9.67 -4.27 5.18
N PRO A 427 -9.32 -5.55 5.18
CA PRO A 427 -9.80 -6.52 4.20
C PRO A 427 -11.25 -7.00 4.43
N HIS A 428 -11.97 -7.27 3.34
CA HIS A 428 -13.33 -7.84 3.30
C HIS A 428 -13.42 -9.08 2.41
N VAL A 429 -14.41 -9.95 2.64
CA VAL A 429 -14.61 -11.24 1.94
C VAL A 429 -16.08 -11.44 1.53
N HIS A 430 -16.33 -12.09 0.37
CA HIS A 430 -17.65 -12.35 -0.26
C HIS A 430 -18.01 -13.84 -0.46
N CYS A 431 -19.29 -14.10 -0.82
CA CYS A 431 -20.01 -15.27 -1.43
C CYS A 431 -19.92 -16.70 -0.84
N LEU A 432 -21.10 -17.31 -0.60
CA LEU A 432 -21.27 -18.69 -0.10
C LEU A 432 -22.45 -19.42 -0.81
N TRP A 433 -22.25 -20.69 -1.17
CA TRP A 433 -23.32 -21.60 -1.66
C TRP A 433 -23.70 -22.61 -0.58
N VAL A 434 -25.00 -22.74 -0.32
CA VAL A 434 -25.55 -23.66 0.68
C VAL A 434 -26.30 -24.78 -0.02
N GLU A 435 -26.13 -26.00 0.48
CA GLU A 435 -26.84 -27.17 0.01
C GLU A 435 -28.33 -27.08 0.32
N ASN A 436 -29.19 -27.41 -0.65
CA ASN A 436 -30.65 -27.42 -0.52
C ASN A 436 -31.29 -26.07 -0.12
N ALA A 437 -30.62 -24.94 -0.39
CA ALA A 437 -31.26 -23.64 -0.27
C ALA A 437 -32.40 -23.50 -1.31
N PRO A 438 -33.56 -22.94 -0.93
CA PRO A 438 -34.66 -22.71 -1.85
C PRO A 438 -34.24 -21.69 -2.91
N ARG A 439 -34.75 -21.88 -4.13
CA ARG A 439 -34.47 -21.01 -5.27
C ARG A 439 -35.68 -20.10 -5.49
N ILE A 440 -35.37 -18.82 -5.56
CA ILE A 440 -36.32 -17.79 -5.98
C ILE A 440 -36.89 -18.19 -7.36
N ASP A 441 -38.21 -18.04 -7.53
CA ASP A 441 -38.98 -18.41 -8.72
C ASP A 441 -39.20 -19.91 -8.99
N ARG A 442 -38.83 -20.81 -8.06
CA ARG A 442 -39.11 -22.26 -8.19
C ARG A 442 -39.86 -22.83 -7.00
N GLU A 443 -39.33 -22.62 -5.80
CA GLU A 443 -39.96 -22.99 -4.55
C GLU A 443 -41.00 -21.93 -4.15
N THR A 444 -41.87 -22.27 -3.19
CA THR A 444 -42.93 -21.35 -2.75
C THR A 444 -42.35 -20.18 -1.97
N ASP A 445 -43.03 -19.03 -1.99
CA ASP A 445 -42.62 -17.85 -1.24
C ASP A 445 -42.50 -18.16 0.26
N ASP A 446 -43.40 -18.98 0.82
CA ASP A 446 -43.36 -19.40 2.23
C ASP A 446 -42.09 -20.20 2.58
N GLU A 447 -41.64 -21.09 1.69
CA GLU A 447 -40.39 -21.85 1.88
C GLU A 447 -39.16 -20.94 1.82
N VAL A 448 -39.15 -19.98 0.89
CA VAL A 448 -38.07 -19.01 0.76
C VAL A 448 -38.01 -18.11 1.99
N VAL A 449 -39.14 -17.58 2.45
CA VAL A 449 -39.26 -16.74 3.64
C VAL A 449 -38.82 -17.50 4.89
N SER A 450 -39.31 -18.73 5.08
CA SER A 450 -38.92 -19.56 6.23
C SER A 450 -37.42 -19.85 6.25
N PHE A 451 -36.79 -20.05 5.09
CA PHE A 451 -35.35 -20.20 4.99
C PHE A 451 -34.59 -18.92 5.38
N ILE A 452 -35.06 -17.75 4.92
CA ILE A 452 -34.45 -16.46 5.25
C ILE A 452 -34.56 -16.19 6.75
N ASP A 453 -35.77 -16.29 7.32
CA ASP A 453 -36.04 -16.00 8.74
C ASP A 453 -35.28 -16.93 9.69
N ARG A 454 -34.91 -18.13 9.22
CA ARG A 454 -34.09 -19.07 9.98
C ARG A 454 -32.66 -18.58 10.21
N TYR A 455 -32.08 -17.82 9.26
CA TYR A 455 -30.65 -17.46 9.27
C TYR A 455 -30.39 -15.96 9.34
N ILE A 456 -31.36 -15.13 8.98
CA ILE A 456 -31.24 -13.68 8.89
C ILE A 456 -32.32 -13.06 9.76
N THR A 457 -31.92 -12.14 10.63
CA THR A 457 -32.85 -11.29 11.38
C THR A 457 -32.36 -9.85 11.35
N CYS A 458 -33.31 -8.93 11.39
CA CYS A 458 -33.08 -7.50 11.57
C CYS A 458 -33.45 -7.03 13.00
N ASP A 459 -33.92 -7.95 13.84
CA ASP A 459 -34.32 -7.64 15.20
C ASP A 459 -33.09 -7.44 16.09
N ILE A 460 -33.22 -6.51 17.03
CA ILE A 460 -32.22 -6.35 18.08
C ILE A 460 -32.40 -7.52 19.05
N PRO A 461 -31.33 -8.25 19.39
CA PRO A 461 -31.39 -9.32 20.37
C PRO A 461 -32.04 -8.84 21.67
N PRO A 462 -32.84 -9.69 22.35
CA PRO A 462 -33.47 -9.33 23.61
C PRO A 462 -32.42 -9.13 24.72
N ASP A 463 -32.74 -8.31 25.71
CA ASP A 463 -31.91 -8.00 26.89
C ASP A 463 -31.38 -9.23 27.66
N SER A 464 -31.97 -10.42 27.43
CA SER A 464 -31.47 -11.69 27.96
C SER A 464 -30.09 -12.08 27.44
N ASP A 465 -29.66 -11.55 26.29
CA ASP A 465 -28.33 -11.73 25.71
C ASP A 465 -27.66 -10.36 25.48
N ALA A 466 -27.27 -9.74 26.60
CA ALA A 466 -26.68 -8.40 26.62
C ALA A 466 -25.37 -8.30 25.80
N GLU A 467 -24.61 -9.39 25.69
CA GLU A 467 -23.37 -9.42 24.90
C GLU A 467 -23.69 -9.34 23.40
N LEU A 468 -24.61 -10.16 22.91
CA LEU A 468 -25.02 -10.13 21.50
C LEU A 468 -25.70 -8.80 21.16
N GLU A 469 -26.53 -8.29 22.07
CA GLU A 469 -27.16 -6.97 21.93
C GLU A 469 -26.13 -5.85 21.78
N GLU A 470 -25.08 -5.83 22.60
CA GLU A 470 -23.99 -4.85 22.51
C GLU A 470 -23.24 -4.96 21.17
N ILE A 471 -22.93 -6.19 20.73
CA ILE A 471 -22.24 -6.44 19.46
C ILE A 471 -23.09 -5.91 18.30
N VAL A 472 -24.35 -6.32 18.20
CA VAL A 472 -25.26 -5.89 17.12
C VAL A 472 -25.39 -4.37 17.10
N ASN A 473 -25.59 -3.75 18.26
CA ASN A 473 -25.71 -2.30 18.37
C ASN A 473 -24.43 -1.56 17.95
N SER A 474 -23.26 -2.15 18.20
CA SER A 474 -21.98 -1.48 18.00
C SER A 474 -21.34 -1.70 16.62
N VAL A 475 -21.66 -2.81 15.92
CA VAL A 475 -21.05 -3.13 14.61
C VAL A 475 -22.03 -3.48 13.49
N GLN A 476 -23.31 -3.75 13.77
CA GLN A 476 -24.31 -4.11 12.76
C GLN A 476 -25.41 -3.05 12.56
N ARG A 477 -25.26 -1.87 13.18
CA ARG A 477 -26.15 -0.73 12.94
C ARG A 477 -25.56 0.26 11.98
N HIS A 478 -26.40 0.77 11.08
CA HIS A 478 -26.05 1.91 10.26
C HIS A 478 -25.71 3.13 11.12
N SER A 479 -24.64 3.83 10.78
CA SER A 479 -24.22 5.03 11.52
C SER A 479 -25.30 6.11 11.47
N LYS A 480 -25.69 6.62 12.65
CA LYS A 480 -26.56 7.82 12.78
C LYS A 480 -25.94 9.05 12.11
N LYS A 481 -24.61 9.07 11.98
CA LYS A 481 -23.87 10.07 11.20
C LYS A 481 -23.74 9.54 9.77
N HIS A 482 -24.69 9.90 8.91
CA HIS A 482 -24.74 9.48 7.49
C HIS A 482 -23.53 9.99 6.70
N SER A 483 -22.87 9.11 5.93
CA SER A 483 -21.79 9.50 5.00
C SER A 483 -22.34 10.12 3.72
N LYS A 484 -21.46 10.70 2.88
CA LYS A 484 -21.82 11.19 1.53
C LYS A 484 -22.51 10.09 0.70
N THR A 485 -22.05 8.85 0.80
CA THR A 485 -22.64 7.67 0.12
C THR A 485 -24.04 7.30 0.60
N CYS A 486 -24.45 7.71 1.81
CA CYS A 486 -25.83 7.53 2.29
C CYS A 486 -26.81 8.56 1.72
N ARG A 487 -26.33 9.53 0.93
CA ARG A 487 -27.13 10.63 0.41
C ARG A 487 -27.21 10.55 -1.10
N LYS A 488 -28.44 10.48 -1.63
CA LYS A 488 -28.70 10.60 -3.07
C LYS A 488 -29.58 11.83 -3.27
N LYS A 489 -29.15 12.76 -4.13
CA LYS A 489 -29.85 14.03 -4.42
C LYS A 489 -30.26 14.80 -3.14
N ASN A 490 -29.31 15.04 -2.23
CA ASN A 490 -29.51 15.74 -0.95
C ASN A 490 -30.49 15.10 0.06
N SER A 491 -31.05 13.92 -0.25
CA SER A 491 -31.89 13.15 0.66
C SER A 491 -31.11 11.96 1.23
N VAL A 492 -31.33 11.66 2.52
CA VAL A 492 -30.80 10.44 3.15
C VAL A 492 -31.73 9.29 2.77
N GLN A 493 -31.28 8.41 1.88
CA GLN A 493 -31.93 7.13 1.64
C GLN A 493 -31.13 6.05 2.37
N VAL A 494 -31.45 5.84 3.64
CA VAL A 494 -31.15 4.57 4.31
C VAL A 494 -32.50 3.96 4.67
N GLN A 495 -33.29 3.69 3.63
CA GLN A 495 -34.49 2.87 3.79
C GLN A 495 -34.04 1.41 3.71
N PHE A 496 -33.69 0.82 4.85
CA PHE A 496 -34.16 -0.54 5.04
C PHE A 496 -35.69 -0.42 5.11
N PRO A 497 -36.46 -1.22 4.35
CA PRO A 497 -37.92 -1.14 4.37
C PRO A 497 -38.35 -1.36 5.82
N THR A 498 -38.63 -0.26 6.49
CA THR A 498 -39.11 -0.22 7.85
C THR A 498 -40.60 -0.13 7.70
N THR A 499 -41.28 -1.07 8.34
CA THR A 499 -42.73 -1.28 8.37
C THR A 499 -43.37 -1.84 7.09
N THR A 500 -44.00 -3.02 7.29
CA THR A 500 -44.88 -3.79 6.40
C THR A 500 -44.20 -4.65 5.33
N ILE A 501 -44.06 -5.94 5.64
CA ILE A 501 -44.03 -7.02 4.67
C ILE A 501 -45.43 -7.04 4.01
N GLU A 502 -45.59 -6.33 2.90
CA GLU A 502 -46.63 -6.55 1.90
C GLU A 502 -45.94 -6.60 0.52
N PRO A 503 -46.46 -7.41 -0.43
CA PRO A 503 -45.60 -8.16 -1.34
C PRO A 503 -44.98 -7.28 -2.42
N TYR A 504 -43.65 -7.20 -2.42
CA TYR A 504 -42.83 -6.72 -3.54
C TYR A 504 -42.84 -7.68 -4.75
N PHE A 505 -43.93 -8.42 -4.94
CA PHE A 505 -44.18 -9.29 -6.09
C PHE A 505 -45.37 -8.76 -6.90
N HIS A 506 -45.27 -7.56 -7.47
CA HIS A 506 -46.12 -7.21 -8.59
C HIS A 506 -45.36 -6.47 -9.69
N HIS A 507 -45.33 -7.13 -10.84
CA HIS A 507 -45.12 -6.61 -12.19
C HIS A 507 -43.74 -6.05 -12.57
N LYS A 508 -42.88 -6.95 -13.04
CA LYS A 508 -42.22 -6.76 -14.35
C LYS A 508 -42.54 -7.93 -15.27
N ARG A 509 -43.77 -7.96 -15.78
CA ARG A 509 -44.06 -8.64 -17.04
C ARG A 509 -43.48 -7.79 -18.16
N ARG A 510 -42.74 -8.48 -19.03
CA ARG A 510 -42.16 -8.04 -20.29
C ARG A 510 -43.10 -7.14 -21.10
N GLU A 511 -42.56 -6.06 -21.62
CA GLU A 511 -42.93 -5.58 -22.95
C GLU A 511 -41.92 -6.14 -23.96
N HIS A 512 -42.32 -7.25 -24.58
CA HIS A 512 -42.20 -7.48 -26.02
C HIS A 512 -43.51 -8.08 -26.48
#